data_AF-A0A3C1DKP7-F1
#
_entry.id   AF-A0A3C1DKP7-F1
#
_cell.length_a   1.000
_cell.length_b   1.000
_cell.length_c   1.000
_cell.angle_alpha   90.00
_cell.angle_beta   90.00
_cell.angle_gamma   90.00
#
_symmetry.space_group_name_H-M   'P 1'
#
loop_
_entity.id
_entity.type
_entity.pdbx_description
1 polymer ?
#
loop_
_entity_poly.entity_id
_entity_poly.type
_entity_poly.pdbx_seq_one_letter_code
_entity_poly.pdbx_strand_id
1 'polypeptide(L)' 'MESDPTYALDLNRDVVSLTADLVDVPSESFQEAPLADAVQAALTGHEHLRITRLGNTVIAQTDLGRAQRVVIG' A
#
# COMPACT_ATOMS: atom_id res chain seq x y z
N MET A 1 6.31 -20.32 -17.65
CA MET A 1 5.32 -19.61 -16.82
C MET A 1 6.08 -18.44 -16.25
N GLU A 2 5.97 -17.28 -16.89
CA GLU A 2 6.65 -16.06 -16.46
C GLU A 2 6.05 -15.67 -15.11
N SER A 3 6.89 -15.48 -14.10
CA SER A 3 6.46 -14.99 -12.79
C SER A 3 6.01 -13.53 -12.97
N ASP A 4 4.83 -13.17 -12.45
CA ASP A 4 4.44 -11.76 -12.41
C ASP A 4 5.49 -10.93 -11.65
N PRO A 5 5.87 -9.74 -12.16
CA PRO A 5 6.83 -8.88 -11.48
C PRO A 5 6.30 -8.53 -10.09
N THR A 6 7.11 -8.80 -9.07
CA THR A 6 6.81 -8.40 -7.69
C THR A 6 7.41 -7.02 -7.42
N TYR A 7 6.57 -6.05 -7.09
CA TYR A 7 6.99 -4.70 -6.74
C TYR A 7 7.13 -4.57 -5.22
N ALA A 8 8.24 -3.99 -4.77
CA ALA A 8 8.51 -3.78 -3.35
C ALA A 8 8.62 -2.28 -3.07
N LEU A 9 7.93 -1.82 -2.02
CA LEU A 9 7.97 -0.44 -1.56
C LEU A 9 8.67 -0.38 -0.20
N ASP A 10 9.74 0.40 -0.10
CA ASP A 10 10.42 0.66 1.16
C ASP A 10 9.95 2.00 1.75
N LEU A 11 9.13 1.91 2.80
CA LEU A 11 8.52 3.07 3.47
C LEU A 11 9.53 3.93 4.25
N ASN A 12 10.80 3.49 4.37
CA ASN A 12 11.85 4.26 5.02
C ASN A 12 12.65 5.14 4.04
N ARG A 13 12.40 5.02 2.73
CA ARG A 13 13.02 5.90 1.72
C ARG A 13 12.46 7.31 1.81
N ASP A 14 13.21 8.26 1.24
CA ASP A 14 12.71 9.63 1.10
C ASP A 14 11.47 9.67 0.20
N VAL A 15 10.63 10.70 0.40
CA VAL A 15 9.34 10.80 -0.29
C VAL A 15 9.48 10.84 -1.81
N VAL A 16 10.56 11.42 -2.36
CA VAL A 16 10.75 11.51 -3.82
C VAL A 16 11.07 10.13 -4.39
N SER A 17 12.00 9.42 -3.75
CA SER A 17 12.32 8.03 -4.08
C SER A 17 11.12 7.10 -3.99
N LEU A 18 10.38 7.14 -2.87
CA LEU A 18 9.20 6.29 -2.69
C LEU A 18 8.10 6.62 -3.71
N THR A 19 7.94 7.90 -4.06
CA THR A 19 7.00 8.30 -5.11
C THR A 19 7.43 7.78 -6.48
N ALA A 20 8.73 7.78 -6.79
CA ALA A 20 9.24 7.19 -8.03
C ALA A 20 8.96 5.68 -8.07
N ASP A 21 9.23 4.96 -6.97
CA ASP A 21 8.94 3.53 -6.87
C ASP A 21 7.44 3.23 -7.10
N LEU A 22 6.54 4.09 -6.59
CA LEU A 22 5.10 3.98 -6.82
C LEU A 22 4.73 4.18 -8.31
N VAL A 23 5.35 5.15 -8.98
CA VAL A 23 5.12 5.46 -10.40
C VAL A 23 5.62 4.34 -11.32
N ASP A 24 6.68 3.64 -10.90
CA ASP A 24 7.24 2.51 -11.65
C ASP A 24 6.35 1.25 -11.62
N VAL A 25 5.32 1.21 -10.74
CA VAL A 25 4.33 0.13 -10.71
C VAL A 25 3.19 0.41 -11.69
N PRO A 26 2.92 -0.46 -12.66
CA PRO A 26 1.77 -0.32 -13.56
C PRO A 26 0.45 -0.33 -12.77
N SER A 27 -0.39 0.68 -12.99
CA SER A 27 -1.68 0.84 -12.32
C SER A 27 -2.74 1.41 -13.26
N GLU A 28 -2.81 0.87 -14.49
CA GLU A 28 -3.91 1.20 -15.41
C GLU A 28 -5.25 0.84 -14.75
N SER A 29 -6.30 1.60 -15.09
CA SER A 29 -7.62 1.37 -14.50
C SER A 29 -8.06 -0.09 -14.68
N PHE A 30 -8.53 -0.72 -13.61
CA PHE A 30 -8.86 -2.16 -13.51
C PHE A 30 -7.68 -3.14 -13.46
N GLN A 31 -6.44 -2.65 -13.53
CA GLN A 31 -5.21 -3.45 -13.47
C GLN A 31 -4.29 -3.00 -12.33
N GLU A 32 -4.84 -2.44 -11.26
CA GLU A 32 -4.09 -1.88 -10.13
C GLU A 32 -3.65 -2.94 -9.11
N ALA A 33 -3.92 -4.22 -9.36
CA ALA A 33 -3.60 -5.31 -8.44
C ALA A 33 -2.10 -5.33 -8.02
N PRO A 34 -1.12 -5.14 -8.92
CA PRO A 34 0.30 -5.15 -8.52
C PRO A 34 0.65 -4.03 -7.54
N LEU A 35 0.11 -2.83 -7.76
CA LEU A 35 0.31 -1.69 -6.86
C LEU A 35 -0.36 -1.93 -5.51
N ALA A 36 -1.60 -2.42 -5.50
CA ALA A 36 -2.33 -2.72 -4.28
C ALA A 36 -1.62 -3.81 -3.46
N ASP A 37 -1.03 -4.82 -4.11
CA ASP A 37 -0.27 -5.88 -3.46
C ASP A 37 1.03 -5.37 -2.84
N ALA A 38 1.76 -4.51 -3.56
CA ALA A 38 2.96 -3.86 -3.05
C ALA A 38 2.66 -2.99 -1.81
N VAL A 39 1.59 -2.20 -1.86
CA VAL A 39 1.15 -1.36 -0.73
C VAL A 39 0.74 -2.21 0.47
N GLN A 40 -0.07 -3.26 0.27
CA GLN A 40 -0.47 -4.16 1.35
C GLN A 40 0.73 -4.84 2.00
N ALA A 41 1.69 -5.34 1.19
CA ALA A 41 2.89 -5.99 1.67
C ALA A 41 3.74 -5.02 2.53
N ALA A 42 3.95 -3.79 2.05
CA ALA A 42 4.70 -2.77 2.77
C ALA A 42 4.07 -2.40 4.12
N LEU A 43 2.73 -2.34 4.19
CA LEU A 43 2.01 -1.97 5.42
C LEU A 43 1.88 -3.13 6.43
N THR A 44 1.91 -4.39 5.98
CA THR A 44 1.66 -5.57 6.85
C THR A 44 2.69 -5.72 7.97
N GLY A 45 3.93 -5.21 7.80
CA GLY A 45 4.97 -5.27 8.82
C GLY A 45 4.77 -4.34 10.03
N HIS A 46 3.75 -3.48 10.01
CA HIS A 46 3.52 -2.47 11.05
C HIS A 46 2.43 -2.89 12.03
N GLU A 47 2.82 -3.42 13.20
CA GLU A 47 1.90 -3.98 14.23
C GLU A 47 0.81 -3.02 14.73
N HIS A 48 1.03 -1.71 14.60
CA HIS A 48 0.06 -0.69 15.00
C HIS A 48 -1.06 -0.47 13.97
N LEU A 49 -0.97 -1.10 12.79
CA LEU A 49 -1.94 -1.02 11.72
C LEU A 49 -2.78 -2.31 11.62
N ARG A 50 -4.09 -2.12 11.50
CA ARG A 50 -5.02 -3.13 11.01
C ARG A 50 -5.23 -2.91 9.51
N ILE A 51 -4.95 -3.93 8.72
CA ILE A 51 -5.06 -3.89 7.27
C ILE A 51 -6.31 -4.66 6.81
N THR A 52 -7.11 -4.06 5.94
CA THR A 52 -8.25 -4.70 5.29
C THR A 52 -8.09 -4.56 3.77
N ARG A 53 -8.32 -5.65 3.03
CA ARG A 53 -8.29 -5.68 1.57
C ARG A 53 -9.69 -5.88 1.01
N LEU A 54 -10.09 -5.05 0.04
CA LEU A 54 -11.34 -5.16 -0.71
C LEU A 54 -11.05 -4.96 -2.20
N GLY A 55 -10.96 -6.04 -2.98
CA GLY A 55 -10.55 -5.93 -4.40
C GLY A 55 -9.15 -5.35 -4.52
N ASN A 56 -8.97 -4.25 -5.26
CA ASN A 56 -7.70 -3.50 -5.34
C ASN A 56 -7.61 -2.35 -4.31
N THR A 57 -8.56 -2.24 -3.38
CA THR A 57 -8.55 -1.22 -2.32
C THR A 57 -7.87 -1.75 -1.07
N VAL A 58 -6.84 -1.05 -0.60
CA VAL A 58 -6.14 -1.32 0.66
C VAL A 58 -6.55 -0.27 1.69
N ILE A 59 -7.03 -0.72 2.85
CA ILE A 59 -7.37 0.14 3.98
C ILE A 59 -6.41 -0.19 5.12
N ALA A 60 -5.67 0.81 5.60
CA ALA A 60 -4.86 0.72 6.80
C ALA A 60 -5.41 1.66 7.88
N GLN A 61 -5.56 1.15 9.10
CA GLN A 61 -6.12 1.94 10.20
C GLN A 61 -5.45 1.62 11.53
N THR A 62 -5.39 2.61 12.42
CA THR A 62 -4.92 2.45 13.80
C THR A 62 -6.09 2.40 14.78
N ASP A 63 -6.05 1.54 15.79
CA ASP A 63 -7.08 1.46 16.84
C ASP A 63 -6.64 2.20 18.13
N LEU A 64 -6.64 3.53 18.09
CA LEU A 64 -6.09 4.39 19.16
C LEU A 64 -7.09 4.79 20.26
N GLY A 65 -8.35 4.35 20.18
CA GLY A 65 -9.39 4.69 21.17
C GLY A 65 -9.73 6.18 21.28
N ARG A 66 -9.44 6.97 20.24
CA ARG A 66 -9.71 8.43 20.21
C ARG A 66 -11.15 8.70 19.79
N ALA A 67 -11.71 9.81 20.28
CA ALA A 67 -13.07 10.25 19.95
C ALA A 67 -13.24 10.71 18.49
N GLN A 68 -12.14 10.99 17.79
CA GLN A 68 -12.12 11.48 16.42
C GLN A 68 -11.08 10.70 15.59
N ARG A 69 -11.34 10.58 14.29
CA ARG A 69 -10.48 9.88 13.33
C ARG A 69 -10.29 10.74 12.08
N VAL A 70 -9.06 10.77 11.57
CA VAL A 70 -8.70 11.40 10.29
C VAL A 70 -8.57 10.31 9.23
N VAL A 71 -9.07 10.58 8.03
CA VAL A 71 -8.94 9.70 6.86
C VAL A 71 -8.13 10.43 5.80
N ILE A 72 -7.15 9.74 5.22
CA ILE A 72 -6.33 10.20 4.10
C ILE A 72 -6.63 9.24 2.95
N GLY A 73 -6.93 9.79 1.78
CA GLY A 73 -7.25 9.04 0.56
C GLY A 73 -6.93 9.87 -0.67
#